data_AF-A0A7C3YIC8-F1
#
_entry.id   AF-A0A7C3YIC8-F1
#
_cell.length_a   1.000
_cell.length_b   1.000
_cell.length_c   1.000
_cell.angle_alpha   90.00
_cell.angle_beta   90.00
_cell.angle_gamma   90.00
#
_symmetry.space_group_name_H-M   'P 1'
#
loop_
_entity.id
_entity.type
_entity.pdbx_description
1 polymer ?
#
loop_
_entity_poly.entity_id
_entity_poly.type
_entity_poly.pdbx_seq_one_letter_code
_entity_poly.pdbx_strand_id
1 'polypeptide(L)'
;MVNIFFDGKYIGTTEEPEKLVKTILEKRRTGQISNQVNVVYYPHLNEIRILGDSGRVRRPLIVVENGKPKLQKEHIEKLKKGEMTWNDLIKEGIIEYLDPEEEENAYIAVKEEDLTPQHTHLELDPALILGLSASFIPYAEFNRGDRVNYGAKMVGQSIGIFSTNFLQRTDSKSNILIYPQKPLVQTHAYLATNYESHPAGTNVTIAFIPFQGYNMEDALVFNKASIERGLFWSFMYRTYEAEQKRYTSGQEDVIGIPQPGIRGYSGEDAYKHLPEDGIVNPETAVNSDEILIGRVSPLRFLGSADQFITGIENIRETSVRLRHGDSGIVDRVFVTETADGTKLIKVVVRSLKKPEVGDKFASRYGQKGVIGLIVPAEDMPFTKDGVIPDILFNPHSIPSRMTVGQILEVLAGKVVALSGEYIYSPPFSPTPETVIREKLKEYGYEDKEVMYDGRTGKMFEHKILIGSSFYQ
;
A
#
# COMPACT_ATOMS: atom_id res chain seq x y z
N MET A 1 2.07 47.53 -27.14
CA MET A 1 0.80 47.07 -26.54
C MET A 1 0.81 45.55 -26.51
N VAL A 2 0.58 44.97 -25.34
CA VAL A 2 0.55 43.53 -25.04
C VAL A 2 -0.90 43.10 -24.96
N ASN A 3 -1.28 41.99 -25.62
CA ASN A 3 -2.66 41.48 -25.58
C ASN A 3 -2.95 40.80 -24.24
N ILE A 4 -4.17 40.92 -23.74
CA ILE A 4 -4.61 40.31 -22.48
C ILE A 4 -5.75 39.32 -22.79
N PHE A 5 -5.59 38.09 -22.31
CA PHE A 5 -6.58 37.04 -22.41
C PHE A 5 -7.03 36.59 -21.02
N PHE A 6 -8.33 36.34 -20.86
CA PHE A 6 -8.90 35.70 -19.67
C PHE A 6 -9.58 34.40 -20.09
N ASP A 7 -9.10 33.25 -19.59
CA ASP A 7 -9.56 31.92 -19.97
C ASP A 7 -9.65 31.74 -21.51
N GLY A 8 -8.60 32.18 -22.21
CA GLY A 8 -8.50 32.13 -23.68
C GLY A 8 -9.32 33.17 -24.45
N LYS A 9 -10.14 33.99 -23.78
CA LYS A 9 -10.89 35.08 -24.42
C LYS A 9 -10.09 36.37 -24.38
N TYR A 10 -9.93 37.03 -25.52
CA TYR A 10 -9.32 38.36 -25.58
C TYR A 10 -10.18 39.38 -24.82
N ILE A 11 -9.56 40.13 -23.91
CA ILE A 11 -10.25 41.13 -23.07
C ILE A 11 -9.68 42.55 -23.21
N GLY A 12 -8.50 42.73 -23.80
CA GLY A 12 -7.92 44.06 -24.00
C GLY A 12 -6.41 44.06 -24.23
N THR A 13 -5.78 45.22 -24.04
CA THR A 13 -4.34 45.40 -24.14
C THR A 13 -3.78 46.24 -22.99
N THR A 14 -2.47 46.13 -22.73
CA THR A 14 -1.72 46.99 -21.80
C THR A 14 -0.42 47.48 -22.41
N GLU A 15 0.06 48.64 -21.96
CA GLU A 15 1.40 49.16 -22.29
C GLU A 15 2.44 48.80 -21.22
N GLU A 16 2.01 48.47 -19.99
CA GLU A 16 2.87 48.13 -18.85
C GLU A 16 2.60 46.67 -18.40
N PRO A 17 3.06 45.64 -19.15
CA PRO A 17 2.72 44.25 -18.87
C PRO A 17 3.25 43.75 -17.51
N GLU A 18 4.51 44.03 -17.20
CA GLU A 18 5.14 43.59 -15.94
C GLU A 18 4.44 44.17 -14.71
N LYS A 19 4.04 45.45 -14.80
CA LYS A 19 3.30 46.14 -13.73
C LYS A 19 1.92 45.54 -13.53
N LEU A 20 1.22 45.19 -14.62
CA LEU A 20 -0.08 44.54 -14.54
C LEU A 20 0.01 43.17 -13.85
N VAL A 21 0.97 42.32 -14.27
CA VAL A 21 1.21 41.02 -13.64
C VAL A 21 1.53 41.19 -12.15
N LYS A 22 2.49 42.06 -11.82
CA LYS A 22 2.84 42.34 -10.41
C LYS A 22 1.64 42.80 -9.59
N THR A 23 0.80 43.67 -10.14
CA THR A 23 -0.43 44.14 -9.47
C THR A 23 -1.42 43.01 -9.21
N ILE A 24 -1.61 42.10 -10.18
CA ILE A 24 -2.51 40.94 -10.01
C ILE A 24 -1.96 40.01 -8.92
N LEU A 25 -0.66 39.73 -8.92
CA LEU A 25 0.01 38.92 -7.90
C LEU A 25 -0.11 39.54 -6.51
N GLU A 26 0.16 40.84 -6.36
CA GLU A 26 0.01 41.56 -5.08
C GLU A 26 -1.44 41.54 -4.58
N LYS A 27 -2.41 41.73 -5.47
CA LYS A 27 -3.84 41.63 -5.12
C LYS A 27 -4.24 40.22 -4.71
N ARG A 28 -3.65 39.18 -5.31
CA ARG A 28 -3.85 37.78 -4.89
C ARG A 28 -3.24 37.53 -3.51
N ARG A 29 -2.00 37.98 -3.30
CA ARG A 29 -1.25 37.83 -2.02
C ARG A 29 -1.86 38.60 -0.85
N THR A 30 -2.62 39.65 -1.12
CA THR A 30 -3.37 40.42 -0.11
C THR A 30 -4.83 39.98 0.04
N GLY A 31 -5.25 38.93 -0.67
CA GLY A 31 -6.61 38.38 -0.62
C GLY A 31 -7.69 39.22 -1.30
N GLN A 32 -7.32 40.26 -2.07
CA GLN A 32 -8.27 41.08 -2.84
C GLN A 32 -8.81 40.35 -4.07
N ILE A 33 -8.05 39.40 -4.61
CA ILE A 33 -8.43 38.51 -5.71
C ILE A 33 -8.36 37.08 -5.19
N SER A 34 -9.23 36.21 -5.72
CA SER A 34 -9.21 34.78 -5.42
C SER A 34 -7.84 34.15 -5.69
N ASN A 35 -7.37 33.30 -4.78
CA ASN A 35 -6.18 32.46 -4.96
C ASN A 35 -6.31 31.41 -6.07
N GLN A 36 -7.46 31.35 -6.74
CA GLN A 36 -7.67 30.54 -7.94
C GLN A 36 -7.25 31.22 -9.23
N VAL A 37 -7.01 32.53 -9.21
CA VAL A 37 -6.56 33.27 -10.39
C VAL A 37 -5.05 33.12 -10.52
N ASN A 38 -4.60 32.62 -11.67
CA ASN A 38 -3.19 32.57 -12.05
C ASN A 38 -2.94 33.55 -13.20
N VAL A 39 -1.72 34.09 -13.30
CA VAL A 39 -1.36 35.06 -14.33
C VAL A 39 0.04 34.79 -14.86
N VAL A 40 0.18 34.75 -16.18
CA VAL A 40 1.45 34.57 -16.87
C VAL A 40 1.65 35.69 -17.88
N TYR A 41 2.90 36.15 -18.02
CA TYR A 41 3.33 37.00 -19.11
C TYR A 41 4.28 36.22 -20.03
N TYR A 42 3.94 36.19 -21.32
CA TYR A 42 4.77 35.64 -22.38
C TYR A 42 5.37 36.77 -23.22
N PRO A 43 6.59 37.26 -22.92
CA PRO A 43 7.22 38.34 -23.67
C PRO A 43 7.37 38.03 -25.16
N HIS A 44 7.65 36.77 -25.49
CA HIS A 44 7.88 36.30 -26.86
C HIS A 44 6.60 36.25 -27.72
N LEU A 45 5.43 36.07 -27.10
CA LEU A 45 4.14 36.15 -27.78
C LEU A 45 3.52 37.55 -27.70
N ASN A 46 4.05 38.41 -26.82
CA ASN A 46 3.46 39.70 -26.49
C ASN A 46 2.02 39.56 -25.96
N GLU A 47 1.83 38.58 -25.05
CA GLU A 47 0.53 38.24 -24.45
C GLU A 47 0.64 38.08 -22.92
N ILE A 48 -0.40 38.51 -22.21
CA ILE A 48 -0.69 38.15 -20.82
C ILE A 48 -1.90 37.23 -20.82
N ARG A 49 -1.80 36.12 -20.08
CA ARG A 49 -2.92 35.21 -19.88
C ARG A 49 -3.28 35.17 -18.40
N ILE A 50 -4.56 35.35 -18.13
CA ILE A 50 -5.15 35.26 -16.81
C ILE A 50 -6.06 34.03 -16.82
N LEU A 51 -5.82 33.10 -15.90
CA LEU A 51 -6.51 31.82 -15.84
C LEU A 51 -7.30 31.74 -14.53
N GLY A 52 -8.61 31.58 -14.65
CA GLY A 52 -9.56 31.43 -13.55
C GLY A 52 -10.44 30.18 -13.68
N ASP A 53 -10.24 29.39 -14.74
CA ASP A 53 -11.01 28.18 -15.01
C ASP A 53 -10.74 27.03 -14.03
N SER A 54 -11.69 26.09 -13.99
CA SER A 54 -11.65 24.89 -13.16
C SER A 54 -10.94 23.73 -13.87
N GLY A 55 -10.23 22.88 -13.12
CA GLY A 55 -9.61 21.66 -13.65
C GLY A 55 -8.08 21.73 -13.79
N ARG A 56 -7.49 22.92 -13.58
CA ARG A 56 -6.04 23.10 -13.54
C ARG A 56 -5.41 22.40 -12.33
N VAL A 57 -4.32 21.68 -12.58
CA VAL A 57 -3.45 21.15 -11.53
C VAL A 57 -2.51 22.27 -11.09
N ARG A 58 -2.38 22.48 -9.79
CA ARG A 58 -1.55 23.53 -9.22
C ARG A 58 -0.65 22.97 -8.13
N ARG A 59 0.55 23.52 -8.02
CA ARG A 59 1.52 23.17 -6.99
C ARG A 59 1.68 24.32 -6.00
N PRO A 60 1.51 24.09 -4.69
CA PRO A 60 1.81 25.09 -3.67
C PRO A 60 3.32 25.25 -3.50
N LEU A 61 3.79 26.50 -3.43
CA LEU A 61 5.19 26.86 -3.18
C LEU A 61 5.28 27.96 -2.12
N ILE A 62 6.43 28.05 -1.46
CA ILE A 62 6.74 29.15 -0.55
C ILE A 62 7.17 30.36 -1.38
N VAL A 63 6.52 31.51 -1.16
CA VAL A 63 6.91 32.76 -1.82
C VAL A 63 8.27 33.24 -1.28
N VAL A 64 9.17 33.65 -2.17
CA VAL A 64 10.49 34.21 -1.82
C VAL A 64 10.53 35.69 -2.24
N GLU A 65 11.04 36.53 -1.35
CA GLU A 65 11.28 37.95 -1.65
C GLU A 65 12.72 38.32 -1.30
N ASN A 66 13.47 38.82 -2.30
CA ASN A 66 14.87 39.22 -2.14
C ASN A 66 15.76 38.14 -1.51
N GLY A 67 15.54 36.88 -1.90
CA GLY A 67 16.31 35.73 -1.42
C GLY A 67 15.94 35.25 -0.01
N LYS A 68 14.83 35.76 0.57
CA LYS A 68 14.31 35.28 1.86
C LYS A 68 12.93 34.64 1.66
N PRO A 69 12.70 33.43 2.16
CA PRO A 69 11.37 32.81 2.11
C PRO A 69 10.41 33.59 3.02
N LYS A 70 9.15 33.75 2.60
CA LYS A 70 8.12 34.35 3.47
C LYS A 70 7.72 33.47 4.64
N LEU A 71 7.86 32.16 4.47
CA LEU A 71 7.62 31.21 5.56
C LEU A 71 8.82 31.29 6.53
N GLN A 72 8.54 31.70 7.77
CA GLN A 72 9.54 31.91 8.81
C GLN A 72 9.26 30.97 10.00
N LYS A 73 10.22 30.85 10.91
CA LYS A 73 10.10 29.96 12.08
C LYS A 73 8.92 30.32 12.98
N GLU A 74 8.56 31.61 13.09
CA GLU A 74 7.40 32.03 13.87
C GLU A 74 6.09 31.48 13.31
N HIS A 75 5.95 31.43 11.97
CA HIS A 75 4.79 30.84 11.32
C HIS A 75 4.69 29.34 11.61
N ILE A 76 5.82 28.63 11.58
CA ILE A 76 5.89 27.19 11.90
C ILE A 76 5.46 26.94 13.35
N GLU A 77 5.92 27.76 14.29
CA GLU A 77 5.52 27.62 15.70
C GLU A 77 4.03 27.93 15.92
N LYS A 78 3.45 28.92 15.21
CA LYS A 78 2.01 29.18 15.23
C LYS A 78 1.20 28.01 14.66
N LEU A 79 1.66 27.41 13.56
CA LEU A 79 1.04 26.21 12.97
C LEU A 79 1.03 25.05 13.97
N LYS A 80 2.16 24.79 14.65
CA LYS A 80 2.27 23.73 15.68
C LYS A 80 1.33 23.95 16.86
N LYS A 81 1.10 25.21 17.26
CA LYS A 81 0.17 25.58 18.33
C LYS A 81 -1.30 25.59 17.90
N GLY A 82 -1.58 25.47 16.60
CA GLY A 82 -2.94 25.61 16.04
C GLY A 82 -3.45 27.06 16.01
N GLU A 83 -2.58 28.04 16.19
CA GLU A 83 -2.91 29.48 16.11
C GLU A 83 -3.01 29.98 14.66
N MET A 84 -2.45 29.21 13.72
CA MET A 84 -2.46 29.47 12.29
C MET A 84 -2.81 28.20 11.54
N THR A 85 -3.51 28.32 10.42
CA THR A 85 -3.86 27.20 9.54
C THR A 85 -3.20 27.33 8.17
N TRP A 86 -3.24 26.26 7.36
CA TRP A 86 -2.79 26.30 5.96
C TRP A 86 -3.49 27.39 5.14
N ASN A 87 -4.78 27.62 5.39
CA ASN A 87 -5.54 28.66 4.71
C ASN A 87 -5.08 30.07 5.08
N ASP A 88 -4.59 30.26 6.30
CA ASP A 88 -4.07 31.55 6.74
C ASP A 88 -2.73 31.86 6.06
N LEU A 89 -1.86 30.86 5.87
CA LEU A 89 -0.63 31.01 5.08
C LEU A 89 -0.90 31.46 3.63
N ILE A 90 -1.97 30.94 3.02
CA ILE A 90 -2.39 31.34 1.67
C ILE A 90 -2.92 32.78 1.67
N LYS A 91 -3.77 33.13 2.64
CA LYS A 91 -4.35 34.47 2.78
C LYS A 91 -3.31 35.55 3.07
N GLU A 92 -2.26 35.21 3.81
CA GLU A 92 -1.12 36.08 4.11
C GLU A 92 -0.10 36.14 2.95
N GLY A 93 -0.34 35.41 1.85
CA GLY A 93 0.54 35.40 0.69
C GLY A 93 1.92 34.77 0.96
N ILE A 94 1.99 33.88 1.95
CA ILE A 94 3.19 33.09 2.29
C ILE A 94 3.31 31.88 1.37
N ILE A 95 2.18 31.21 1.11
CA ILE A 95 2.06 30.08 0.18
C ILE A 95 1.27 30.52 -1.05
N GLU A 96 1.79 30.16 -2.22
CA GLU A 96 1.19 30.51 -3.52
C GLU A 96 1.03 29.25 -4.37
N TYR A 97 -0.13 29.10 -5.02
CA TYR A 97 -0.42 27.97 -5.90
C TYR A 97 -0.15 28.38 -7.34
N LEU A 98 0.87 27.77 -7.96
CA LEU A 98 1.18 27.99 -9.37
C LEU A 98 0.58 26.88 -10.22
N ASP A 99 -0.01 27.24 -11.36
CA ASP A 99 -0.32 26.30 -12.42
C ASP A 99 0.87 26.20 -13.40
N PRO A 100 0.85 25.25 -14.36
CA PRO A 100 1.94 25.10 -15.31
C PRO A 100 2.22 26.35 -16.15
N GLU A 101 1.22 27.19 -16.43
CA GLU A 101 1.43 28.42 -17.20
C GLU A 101 2.16 29.48 -16.37
N GLU A 102 1.73 29.73 -15.13
CA GLU A 102 2.39 30.70 -14.25
C GLU A 102 3.77 30.25 -13.79
N GLU A 103 4.00 28.94 -13.68
CA GLU A 103 5.31 28.38 -13.34
C GLU A 103 6.40 28.75 -14.37
N GLU A 104 6.06 29.02 -15.63
CA GLU A 104 7.00 29.52 -16.65
C GLU A 104 7.64 30.88 -16.30
N ASN A 105 7.02 31.65 -15.40
CA ASN A 105 7.58 32.90 -14.88
C ASN A 105 8.23 32.75 -13.50
N ALA A 106 8.34 31.52 -12.97
CA ALA A 106 8.92 31.25 -11.66
C ALA A 106 10.35 30.72 -11.75
N TYR A 107 11.24 31.22 -10.88
CA TYR A 107 12.55 30.64 -10.65
C TYR A 107 12.58 30.04 -9.25
N ILE A 108 12.48 28.72 -9.18
CA ILE A 108 12.15 27.98 -7.95
C ILE A 108 13.41 27.34 -7.38
N ALA A 109 13.73 27.63 -6.12
CA ALA A 109 14.79 26.94 -5.38
C ALA A 109 14.26 25.61 -4.86
N VAL A 110 15.07 24.55 -4.93
CA VAL A 110 14.71 23.22 -4.40
C VAL A 110 14.95 23.14 -2.89
N LYS A 111 16.03 23.80 -2.42
CA LYS A 111 16.38 23.85 -1.01
C LYS A 111 16.64 25.28 -0.58
N GLU A 112 16.48 25.53 0.72
CA GLU A 112 16.72 26.84 1.31
C GLU A 112 18.20 27.28 1.15
N GLU A 113 19.14 26.32 1.14
CA GLU A 113 20.58 26.57 0.95
C GLU A 113 20.94 27.13 -0.45
N ASP A 114 20.09 26.90 -1.44
CA ASP A 114 20.32 27.33 -2.83
C ASP A 114 19.69 28.70 -3.14
N LEU A 115 19.05 29.34 -2.15
CA LEU A 115 18.34 30.60 -2.35
C LEU A 115 19.26 31.74 -2.75
N THR A 116 18.81 32.49 -3.75
CA THR A 116 19.45 33.72 -4.23
C THR A 116 18.40 34.82 -4.36
N PRO A 117 18.79 36.10 -4.45
CA PRO A 117 17.85 37.20 -4.68
C PRO A 117 16.99 37.09 -5.95
N GLN A 118 17.38 36.25 -6.91
CA GLN A 118 16.67 36.03 -8.16
C GLN A 118 15.53 35.00 -8.04
N HIS A 119 15.56 34.14 -7.02
CA HIS A 119 14.53 33.12 -6.83
C HIS A 119 13.21 33.77 -6.45
N THR A 120 12.13 33.30 -7.07
CA THR A 120 10.77 33.79 -6.84
C THR A 120 10.02 32.92 -5.83
N HIS A 121 10.35 31.62 -5.78
CA HIS A 121 9.71 30.65 -4.90
C HIS A 121 10.71 29.61 -4.38
N LEU A 122 10.29 28.88 -3.35
CA LEU A 122 11.00 27.79 -2.72
C LEU A 122 10.07 26.56 -2.62
N GLU A 123 10.61 25.38 -2.93
CA GLU A 123 9.93 24.09 -2.78
C GLU A 123 9.64 23.79 -1.30
N LEU A 124 8.48 23.18 -1.00
CA LEU A 124 8.10 22.84 0.38
C LEU A 124 8.92 21.68 0.91
N ASP A 125 9.00 20.61 0.13
CA ASP A 125 9.81 19.43 0.37
C ASP A 125 10.05 18.74 -0.99
N PRO A 126 11.31 18.50 -1.41
CA PRO A 126 11.59 17.85 -2.69
C PRO A 126 10.98 16.45 -2.82
N ALA A 127 10.68 15.76 -1.71
CA ALA A 127 10.02 14.44 -1.74
C ALA A 127 8.60 14.49 -2.33
N LEU A 128 7.95 15.65 -2.34
CA LEU A 128 6.59 15.83 -2.89
C LEU A 128 6.52 15.67 -4.41
N ILE A 129 7.67 15.63 -5.11
CA ILE A 129 7.72 15.25 -6.53
C ILE A 129 7.25 13.80 -6.75
N LEU A 130 7.34 12.95 -5.72
CA LEU A 130 6.97 11.54 -5.79
C LEU A 130 5.49 11.35 -5.45
N GLY A 131 4.88 10.37 -6.11
CA GLY A 131 3.55 9.89 -5.71
C GLY A 131 3.57 9.23 -4.33
N LEU A 132 2.38 9.01 -3.75
CA LEU A 132 2.22 8.45 -2.41
C LEU A 132 2.97 7.13 -2.22
N SER A 133 2.83 6.19 -3.16
CA SER A 133 3.45 4.86 -3.05
C SER A 133 4.98 4.89 -3.08
N ALA A 134 5.57 5.77 -3.90
CA ALA A 134 7.02 5.94 -3.97
C ALA A 134 7.57 6.66 -2.73
N SER A 135 6.77 7.53 -2.13
CA SER A 135 7.13 8.26 -0.90
C SER A 135 7.28 7.36 0.34
N PHE A 136 6.77 6.13 0.30
CA PHE A 136 6.99 5.12 1.36
C PHE A 136 8.37 4.45 1.31
N ILE A 137 9.14 4.64 0.24
CA ILE A 137 10.45 3.99 0.07
C ILE A 137 11.52 4.88 0.73
N PRO A 138 12.16 4.46 1.83
CA PRO A 138 13.25 5.24 2.42
C PRO A 138 14.50 5.14 1.54
N TYR A 139 15.32 6.19 1.50
CA TYR A 139 16.54 6.23 0.68
C TYR A 139 16.29 5.99 -0.82
N ALA A 140 15.16 6.45 -1.36
CA ALA A 140 14.75 6.17 -2.74
C ALA A 140 15.82 6.61 -3.77
N GLU A 141 16.50 7.73 -3.53
CA GLU A 141 17.56 8.32 -4.34
C GLU A 141 18.84 7.47 -4.46
N PHE A 142 19.04 6.51 -3.55
CA PHE A 142 20.16 5.56 -3.60
C PHE A 142 19.82 4.28 -4.40
N ASN A 143 18.68 4.25 -5.06
CA ASN A 143 18.25 3.11 -5.87
C ASN A 143 18.09 3.52 -7.34
N ARG A 144 18.19 2.53 -8.22
CA ARG A 144 17.86 2.71 -9.64
C ARG A 144 16.36 3.03 -9.80
N GLY A 145 16.01 3.95 -10.70
CA GLY A 145 14.64 4.46 -10.82
C GLY A 145 13.57 3.39 -11.14
N ASP A 146 13.91 2.35 -11.92
CA ASP A 146 13.04 1.21 -12.15
C ASP A 146 12.76 0.39 -10.88
N ARG A 147 13.73 0.29 -9.97
CA ARG A 147 13.57 -0.39 -8.66
C ARG A 147 12.65 0.39 -7.74
N VAL A 148 12.77 1.72 -7.73
CA VAL A 148 11.83 2.60 -7.01
C VAL A 148 10.41 2.40 -7.55
N ASN A 149 10.24 2.33 -8.87
CA ASN A 149 8.94 2.05 -9.49
C ASN A 149 8.38 0.67 -9.10
N TYR A 150 9.22 -0.38 -9.09
CA TYR A 150 8.80 -1.69 -8.63
C TYR A 150 8.41 -1.69 -7.16
N GLY A 151 9.21 -1.07 -6.29
CA GLY A 151 8.90 -0.90 -4.88
C GLY A 151 7.56 -0.20 -4.66
N ALA A 152 7.32 0.90 -5.36
CA ALA A 152 6.09 1.69 -5.26
C ALA A 152 4.86 0.84 -5.65
N LYS A 153 4.98 0.03 -6.70
CA LYS A 153 3.92 -0.91 -7.09
C LYS A 153 3.69 -2.00 -6.05
N MET A 154 4.77 -2.54 -5.48
CA MET A 154 4.71 -3.62 -4.49
C MET A 154 4.10 -3.16 -3.16
N VAL A 155 4.32 -1.91 -2.73
CA VAL A 155 3.66 -1.33 -1.56
C VAL A 155 2.14 -1.43 -1.66
N GLY A 156 1.57 -1.20 -2.86
CA GLY A 156 0.13 -1.32 -3.10
C GLY A 156 -0.41 -2.76 -3.11
N GLN A 157 0.46 -3.77 -3.08
CA GLN A 157 0.10 -5.20 -3.04
C GLN A 157 0.33 -5.84 -1.67
N SER A 158 0.88 -5.08 -0.73
CA SER A 158 1.19 -5.56 0.61
C SER A 158 -0.06 -6.01 1.37
N ILE A 159 0.09 -7.05 2.19
CA ILE A 159 -0.99 -7.53 3.06
C ILE A 159 -0.87 -6.82 4.41
N GLY A 160 -1.98 -6.27 4.88
CA GLY A 160 -2.05 -5.52 6.13
C GLY A 160 -3.47 -5.40 6.63
N ILE A 161 -3.71 -4.40 7.48
CA ILE A 161 -5.06 -4.02 7.89
C ILE A 161 -5.58 -3.00 6.88
N PHE A 162 -6.47 -3.41 5.99
CA PHE A 162 -7.06 -2.47 5.00
C PHE A 162 -8.24 -1.67 5.56
N SER A 163 -8.94 -2.20 6.58
CA SER A 163 -10.06 -1.54 7.22
C SER A 163 -10.34 -2.16 8.59
N THR A 164 -10.71 -1.37 9.58
CA THR A 164 -10.99 -1.86 10.95
C THR A 164 -12.33 -2.60 11.06
N ASN A 165 -13.31 -2.26 10.21
CA ASN A 165 -14.62 -2.94 10.21
C ASN A 165 -14.66 -4.18 9.30
N PHE A 166 -13.51 -4.75 8.91
CA PHE A 166 -13.45 -5.92 8.02
C PHE A 166 -14.26 -7.12 8.54
N LEU A 167 -14.42 -7.25 9.87
CA LEU A 167 -15.26 -8.26 10.53
C LEU A 167 -16.77 -8.06 10.31
N GLN A 168 -17.20 -6.93 9.76
CA GLN A 168 -18.59 -6.66 9.38
C GLN A 168 -18.78 -6.55 7.86
N ARG A 169 -17.68 -6.54 7.09
CA ARG A 169 -17.71 -6.41 5.63
C ARG A 169 -17.83 -7.76 4.93
N THR A 170 -18.44 -7.74 3.74
CA THR A 170 -18.56 -8.88 2.83
C THR A 170 -17.85 -8.58 1.50
N ASP A 171 -16.54 -8.29 1.56
CA ASP A 171 -15.73 -8.12 0.34
C ASP A 171 -15.56 -9.46 -0.38
N SER A 172 -15.41 -9.46 -1.71
CA SER A 172 -15.32 -10.71 -2.50
C SER A 172 -14.13 -11.57 -2.07
N LYS A 173 -12.97 -10.93 -1.88
CA LYS A 173 -11.75 -11.53 -1.35
C LYS A 173 -10.99 -10.45 -0.58
N SER A 174 -10.53 -10.77 0.62
CA SER A 174 -9.65 -9.90 1.38
C SER A 174 -8.62 -10.71 2.16
N ASN A 175 -7.50 -10.09 2.49
CA ASN A 175 -6.46 -10.68 3.33
C ASN A 175 -6.19 -9.73 4.49
N ILE A 176 -5.99 -10.29 5.69
CA ILE A 176 -5.61 -9.55 6.89
C ILE A 176 -4.35 -10.18 7.46
N LEU A 177 -3.29 -9.40 7.61
CA LEU A 177 -2.08 -9.81 8.32
C LEU A 177 -2.39 -9.86 9.82
N ILE A 178 -1.99 -10.93 10.52
CA ILE A 178 -2.32 -11.12 11.94
C ILE A 178 -1.51 -10.18 12.84
N TYR A 179 -0.20 -10.05 12.56
CA TYR A 179 0.72 -9.24 13.36
C TYR A 179 1.44 -8.18 12.51
N PRO A 180 0.71 -7.20 11.95
CA PRO A 180 1.32 -6.13 11.19
C PRO A 180 2.14 -5.21 12.11
N GLN A 181 3.24 -4.66 11.60
CA GLN A 181 4.13 -3.80 12.38
C GLN A 181 4.36 -2.45 11.69
N LYS A 182 4.70 -1.45 12.50
CA LYS A 182 5.23 -0.17 12.00
C LYS A 182 6.67 -0.36 11.54
N PRO A 183 7.07 0.15 10.37
CA PRO A 183 8.47 0.05 9.94
C PRO A 183 9.40 0.81 10.89
N LEU A 184 10.58 0.25 11.15
CA LEU A 184 11.62 0.88 11.98
C LEU A 184 12.21 2.12 11.31
N VAL A 185 12.40 2.07 9.99
CA VAL A 185 12.86 3.21 9.19
C VAL A 185 11.68 3.78 8.41
N GLN A 186 11.35 5.03 8.68
CA GLN A 186 10.15 5.71 8.17
C GLN A 186 10.49 6.90 7.28
N THR A 187 9.50 7.36 6.55
CA THR A 187 9.49 8.59 5.76
C THR A 187 8.34 9.47 6.24
N HIS A 188 8.27 10.72 5.78
CA HIS A 188 7.14 11.60 6.11
C HIS A 188 5.78 11.05 5.66
N ALA A 189 5.75 10.21 4.62
CA ALA A 189 4.51 9.58 4.16
C ALA A 189 3.86 8.67 5.22
N TYR A 190 4.65 7.99 6.04
CA TYR A 190 4.12 7.13 7.12
C TYR A 190 3.40 7.94 8.20
N LEU A 191 3.93 9.11 8.54
CA LEU A 191 3.29 10.02 9.49
C LEU A 191 2.06 10.69 8.89
N ALA A 192 2.19 11.22 7.67
CA ALA A 192 1.11 11.95 6.99
C ALA A 192 -0.12 11.08 6.71
N THR A 193 0.09 9.78 6.43
CA THR A 193 -1.01 8.83 6.20
C THR A 193 -1.52 8.16 7.48
N ASN A 194 -0.94 8.45 8.65
CA ASN A 194 -1.21 7.72 9.89
C ASN A 194 -1.05 6.19 9.70
N TYR A 195 0.03 5.77 9.06
CA TYR A 195 0.24 4.37 8.66
C TYR A 195 0.15 3.38 9.83
N GLU A 196 0.44 3.84 11.04
CA GLU A 196 0.34 3.06 12.29
C GLU A 196 -1.07 2.52 12.56
N SER A 197 -2.13 3.21 12.12
CA SER A 197 -3.50 2.68 12.30
C SER A 197 -3.85 1.55 11.34
N HIS A 198 -3.07 1.35 10.28
CA HIS A 198 -3.29 0.33 9.26
C HIS A 198 -1.96 -0.09 8.63
N PRO A 199 -1.07 -0.75 9.39
CA PRO A 199 0.22 -1.19 8.89
C PRO A 199 0.07 -2.38 7.94
N ALA A 200 0.98 -2.47 6.97
CA ALA A 200 1.05 -3.56 6.01
C ALA A 200 2.51 -4.02 5.83
N GLY A 201 2.84 -5.13 6.46
CA GLY A 201 4.19 -5.69 6.51
C GLY A 201 4.69 -5.92 7.94
N THR A 202 5.90 -6.46 8.05
CA THR A 202 6.55 -6.82 9.31
C THR A 202 8.03 -6.47 9.24
N ASN A 203 8.64 -6.03 10.36
CA ASN A 203 10.09 -5.92 10.44
C ASN A 203 10.68 -7.33 10.63
N VAL A 204 11.70 -7.64 9.86
CA VAL A 204 12.41 -8.92 9.89
C VAL A 204 13.89 -8.70 10.08
N THR A 205 14.54 -9.61 10.79
CA THR A 205 16.00 -9.66 10.84
C THR A 205 16.49 -10.39 9.60
N ILE A 206 17.25 -9.71 8.75
CA ILE A 206 17.74 -10.22 7.47
C ILE A 206 19.25 -10.34 7.49
N ALA A 207 19.79 -11.47 7.03
CA ALA A 207 21.22 -11.71 6.89
C ALA A 207 21.60 -11.93 5.41
N PHE A 208 22.68 -11.28 4.96
CA PHE A 208 23.14 -11.31 3.58
C PHE A 208 24.19 -12.40 3.39
N ILE A 209 23.74 -13.64 3.18
CA ILE A 209 24.60 -14.82 3.09
C ILE A 209 24.03 -15.82 2.07
N PRO A 210 24.85 -16.37 1.14
CA PRO A 210 24.41 -17.49 0.31
C PRO A 210 24.23 -18.74 1.17
N PHE A 211 23.11 -19.44 1.02
CA PHE A 211 22.79 -20.59 1.86
C PHE A 211 22.42 -21.81 1.01
N GLN A 212 23.35 -22.77 0.92
CA GLN A 212 23.18 -24.07 0.24
C GLN A 212 22.62 -24.01 -1.20
N GLY A 213 22.69 -22.86 -1.88
CA GLY A 213 22.08 -22.64 -3.19
C GLY A 213 20.57 -22.36 -3.17
N TYR A 214 19.88 -22.48 -2.03
CA TYR A 214 18.42 -22.33 -1.91
C TYR A 214 17.94 -20.87 -1.86
N ASN A 215 18.85 -19.90 -1.83
CA ASN A 215 18.54 -18.49 -2.04
C ASN A 215 19.14 -17.93 -3.34
N MET A 216 19.47 -18.77 -4.33
CA MET A 216 19.85 -18.31 -5.67
C MET A 216 18.62 -17.86 -6.48
N GLU A 217 18.82 -17.05 -7.53
CA GLU A 217 17.76 -16.65 -8.47
C GLU A 217 16.47 -16.12 -7.80
N ASP A 218 16.63 -15.15 -6.89
CA ASP A 218 15.54 -14.49 -6.16
C ASP A 218 14.79 -15.38 -5.17
N ALA A 219 15.33 -16.55 -4.83
CA ALA A 219 14.82 -17.34 -3.73
C ALA A 219 15.23 -16.75 -2.37
N LEU A 220 14.38 -16.94 -1.37
CA LEU A 220 14.59 -16.57 0.03
C LEU A 220 14.59 -17.83 0.89
N VAL A 221 15.44 -17.84 1.92
CA VAL A 221 15.42 -18.89 2.94
C VAL A 221 14.82 -18.31 4.21
N PHE A 222 13.81 -18.98 4.76
CA PHE A 222 13.08 -18.52 5.95
C PHE A 222 13.39 -19.39 7.17
N ASN A 223 13.41 -18.76 8.34
CA ASN A 223 13.46 -19.44 9.62
C ASN A 223 12.11 -20.09 9.96
N LYS A 224 12.09 -21.41 10.10
CA LYS A 224 10.91 -22.19 10.46
C LYS A 224 10.30 -21.76 11.79
N ALA A 225 11.13 -21.53 12.81
CA ALA A 225 10.64 -21.14 14.12
C ALA A 225 9.98 -19.75 14.11
N SER A 226 10.48 -18.81 13.29
CA SER A 226 9.86 -17.51 13.12
C SER A 226 8.48 -17.63 12.47
N ILE A 227 8.35 -18.45 11.41
CA ILE A 227 7.05 -18.75 10.79
C ILE A 227 6.11 -19.39 11.82
N GLU A 228 6.54 -20.41 12.56
CA GLU A 228 5.69 -21.11 13.53
C GLU A 228 5.23 -20.22 14.68
N ARG A 229 5.97 -19.15 14.99
CA ARG A 229 5.63 -18.14 16.00
C ARG A 229 4.72 -17.02 15.48
N GLY A 230 4.34 -17.04 14.20
CA GLY A 230 3.36 -16.12 13.63
C GLY A 230 3.91 -15.13 12.59
N LEU A 231 5.18 -15.23 12.20
CA LEU A 231 5.75 -14.36 11.17
C LEU A 231 4.96 -14.52 9.85
N PHE A 232 4.43 -13.40 9.35
CA PHE A 232 3.60 -13.30 8.14
C PHE A 232 2.34 -14.19 8.07
N TRP A 233 1.80 -14.64 9.21
CA TRP A 233 0.50 -15.30 9.17
C TRP A 233 -0.60 -14.33 8.76
N SER A 234 -1.49 -14.77 7.88
CA SER A 234 -2.63 -13.99 7.44
C SER A 234 -3.91 -14.81 7.39
N PHE A 235 -5.06 -14.14 7.52
CA PHE A 235 -6.35 -14.72 7.21
C PHE A 235 -6.78 -14.26 5.82
N MET A 236 -7.07 -15.21 4.94
CA MET A 236 -7.80 -14.95 3.70
C MET A 236 -9.29 -15.11 3.97
N TYR A 237 -10.08 -14.09 3.67
CA TYR A 237 -11.53 -14.12 3.67
C TYR A 237 -12.03 -14.20 2.22
N ARG A 238 -13.07 -15.00 2.00
CA ARG A 238 -13.80 -15.05 0.73
C ARG A 238 -15.29 -15.13 0.98
N THR A 239 -16.03 -14.29 0.27
CA THR A 239 -17.50 -14.27 0.34
C THR A 239 -18.08 -15.10 -0.79
N TYR A 240 -19.03 -15.97 -0.46
CA TYR A 240 -19.88 -16.73 -1.37
C TYR A 240 -21.30 -16.21 -1.20
N GLU A 241 -22.02 -16.01 -2.30
CA GLU A 241 -23.38 -15.46 -2.25
C GLU A 241 -24.36 -16.30 -3.05
N ALA A 242 -25.59 -16.38 -2.53
CA ALA A 242 -26.73 -16.97 -3.21
C ALA A 242 -27.93 -16.04 -3.06
N GLU A 243 -28.63 -15.81 -4.17
CA GLU A 243 -29.87 -15.05 -4.19
C GLU A 243 -31.01 -15.98 -4.61
N GLN A 244 -32.15 -15.84 -3.93
CA GLN A 244 -33.42 -16.45 -4.29
C GLN A 244 -34.05 -15.65 -5.45
N LYS A 245 -33.64 -15.96 -6.68
CA LYS A 245 -34.08 -15.20 -7.86
C LYS A 245 -35.53 -15.52 -8.20
N ARG A 246 -36.31 -14.48 -8.49
CA ARG A 246 -37.64 -14.60 -9.09
C ARG A 246 -37.53 -14.49 -10.61
N TYR A 247 -38.06 -15.48 -11.31
CA TYR A 247 -38.08 -15.51 -12.77
C TYR A 247 -39.36 -14.86 -13.30
N THR A 248 -39.32 -14.37 -14.54
CA THR A 248 -40.48 -13.77 -15.21
C THR A 248 -41.66 -14.72 -15.38
N SER A 249 -41.41 -16.03 -15.33
CA SER A 249 -42.43 -17.09 -15.33
C SER A 249 -43.22 -17.21 -14.02
N GLY A 250 -42.87 -16.43 -12.99
CA GLY A 250 -43.46 -16.53 -11.65
C GLY A 250 -42.85 -17.64 -10.78
N GLN A 251 -41.95 -18.46 -11.33
CA GLN A 251 -41.17 -19.41 -10.55
C GLN A 251 -40.04 -18.69 -9.80
N GLU A 252 -39.56 -19.28 -8.72
CA GLU A 252 -38.45 -18.76 -7.94
C GLU A 252 -37.43 -19.84 -7.60
N ASP A 253 -36.19 -19.44 -7.35
CA ASP A 253 -35.21 -20.32 -6.71
C ASP A 253 -35.64 -20.58 -5.26
N VAL A 254 -35.40 -21.78 -4.75
CA VAL A 254 -35.68 -22.13 -3.35
C VAL A 254 -34.36 -22.41 -2.65
N ILE A 255 -34.13 -21.71 -1.53
CA ILE A 255 -33.01 -21.97 -0.63
C ILE A 255 -33.45 -23.02 0.37
N GLY A 256 -32.68 -24.10 0.47
CA GLY A 256 -33.03 -25.27 1.27
C GLY A 256 -32.19 -26.48 0.87
N ILE A 257 -32.30 -27.56 1.65
CA ILE A 257 -31.61 -28.81 1.35
C ILE A 257 -32.24 -29.45 0.10
N PRO A 258 -31.49 -29.66 -1.00
CA PRO A 258 -31.99 -30.39 -2.16
C PRO A 258 -32.40 -31.82 -1.78
N GLN A 259 -33.57 -32.27 -2.25
CA GLN A 259 -34.10 -33.60 -1.96
C GLN A 259 -33.64 -34.65 -2.99
N PRO A 260 -33.58 -35.94 -2.60
CA PRO A 260 -33.36 -37.04 -3.54
C PRO A 260 -34.39 -37.03 -4.67
N GLY A 261 -33.94 -37.27 -5.91
CA GLY A 261 -34.79 -37.28 -7.11
C GLY A 261 -34.71 -36.02 -7.98
N ILE A 262 -34.07 -34.94 -7.49
CA ILE A 262 -33.80 -33.73 -8.27
C ILE A 262 -32.64 -33.94 -9.25
N ARG A 263 -32.72 -33.35 -10.44
CA ARG A 263 -31.64 -33.41 -11.43
C ARG A 263 -30.37 -32.73 -10.91
N GLY A 264 -29.26 -33.47 -10.87
CA GLY A 264 -27.97 -32.98 -10.36
C GLY A 264 -27.78 -33.15 -8.85
N TYR A 265 -28.66 -33.92 -8.19
CA TYR A 265 -28.50 -34.27 -6.79
C TYR A 265 -27.12 -34.88 -6.51
N SER A 266 -26.44 -34.38 -5.47
CA SER A 266 -25.03 -34.68 -5.20
C SER A 266 -24.80 -35.77 -4.14
N GLY A 267 -25.87 -36.44 -3.70
CA GLY A 267 -25.81 -37.43 -2.61
C GLY A 267 -25.95 -36.80 -1.22
N GLU A 268 -26.46 -37.57 -0.25
CA GLU A 268 -26.74 -37.07 1.12
C GLU A 268 -25.49 -36.50 1.81
N ASP A 269 -24.35 -37.17 1.65
CA ASP A 269 -23.07 -36.76 2.26
C ASP A 269 -22.61 -35.35 1.84
N ALA A 270 -22.99 -34.89 0.64
CA ALA A 270 -22.62 -33.57 0.13
C ALA A 270 -23.33 -32.44 0.89
N TYR A 271 -24.46 -32.73 1.53
CA TYR A 271 -25.30 -31.77 2.25
C TYR A 271 -25.16 -31.87 3.78
N LYS A 272 -24.25 -32.70 4.29
CA LYS A 272 -24.03 -32.97 5.73
C LYS A 272 -23.84 -31.73 6.62
N HIS A 273 -23.37 -30.62 6.04
CA HIS A 273 -23.12 -29.36 6.75
C HIS A 273 -24.29 -28.38 6.71
N LEU A 274 -25.35 -28.69 5.96
CA LEU A 274 -26.52 -27.84 5.83
C LEU A 274 -27.56 -28.22 6.90
N PRO A 275 -27.99 -27.28 7.76
CA PRO A 275 -29.15 -27.44 8.62
C PRO A 275 -30.45 -27.26 7.82
N GLU A 276 -31.60 -27.32 8.51
CA GLU A 276 -32.94 -27.35 7.89
C GLU A 276 -33.23 -26.19 6.92
N ASP A 277 -32.62 -25.02 7.13
CA ASP A 277 -32.76 -23.84 6.28
C ASP A 277 -31.90 -23.88 5.00
N GLY A 278 -31.05 -24.90 4.85
CA GLY A 278 -30.14 -25.08 3.73
C GLY A 278 -28.90 -24.19 3.75
N ILE A 279 -28.54 -23.55 4.87
CA ILE A 279 -27.42 -22.60 4.94
C ILE A 279 -26.42 -23.05 6.00
N VAL A 280 -25.15 -23.24 5.62
CA VAL A 280 -24.10 -23.69 6.55
C VAL A 280 -23.96 -22.76 7.77
N ASN A 281 -23.75 -23.33 8.96
CA ASN A 281 -23.56 -22.58 10.20
C ASN A 281 -22.13 -21.98 10.32
N PRO A 282 -21.97 -20.83 11.01
CA PRO A 282 -20.65 -20.35 11.43
C PRO A 282 -19.86 -21.39 12.22
N GLU A 283 -18.54 -21.26 12.19
CA GLU A 283 -17.55 -22.16 12.80
C GLU A 283 -17.57 -23.61 12.26
N THR A 284 -18.20 -23.83 11.11
CA THR A 284 -18.14 -25.11 10.40
C THR A 284 -16.87 -25.18 9.54
N ALA A 285 -16.04 -26.21 9.74
CA ALA A 285 -14.91 -26.48 8.87
C ALA A 285 -15.40 -27.05 7.53
N VAL A 286 -14.96 -26.45 6.43
CA VAL A 286 -15.37 -26.80 5.07
C VAL A 286 -14.16 -27.03 4.16
N ASN A 287 -14.30 -28.04 3.30
CA ASN A 287 -13.29 -28.45 2.32
C ASN A 287 -13.74 -28.18 0.90
N SER A 288 -12.81 -28.40 -0.05
CA SER A 288 -13.04 -28.24 -1.48
C SER A 288 -14.36 -28.89 -1.92
N ASP A 289 -15.14 -28.13 -2.71
CA ASP A 289 -16.37 -28.58 -3.36
C ASP A 289 -17.55 -28.92 -2.42
N GLU A 290 -17.40 -28.75 -1.10
CA GLU A 290 -18.49 -28.87 -0.13
C GLU A 290 -19.49 -27.72 -0.29
N ILE A 291 -20.77 -28.02 -0.02
CA ILE A 291 -21.88 -27.09 -0.24
C ILE A 291 -22.03 -26.14 0.94
N LEU A 292 -22.05 -24.84 0.65
CA LEU A 292 -22.23 -23.78 1.65
C LEU A 292 -23.70 -23.33 1.73
N ILE A 293 -24.38 -23.26 0.58
CA ILE A 293 -25.77 -22.81 0.49
C ILE A 293 -26.51 -23.75 -0.45
N GLY A 294 -27.42 -24.55 0.09
CA GLY A 294 -28.34 -25.38 -0.65
C GLY A 294 -29.29 -24.52 -1.47
N ARG A 295 -29.29 -24.72 -2.79
CA ARG A 295 -30.19 -24.00 -3.69
C ARG A 295 -30.72 -24.91 -4.77
N VAL A 296 -31.99 -24.71 -5.06
CA VAL A 296 -32.75 -25.45 -6.02
C VAL A 296 -33.41 -24.46 -6.97
N SER A 297 -33.24 -24.66 -8.28
CA SER A 297 -33.73 -23.75 -9.32
C SER A 297 -34.67 -24.44 -10.29
N PRO A 298 -35.70 -23.74 -10.80
CA PRO A 298 -36.51 -24.25 -11.90
C PRO A 298 -35.68 -24.39 -13.20
N LEU A 299 -36.07 -25.33 -14.07
CA LEU A 299 -35.48 -25.46 -15.40
C LEU A 299 -35.97 -24.34 -16.34
N ARG A 300 -35.06 -23.74 -17.11
CA ARG A 300 -35.36 -22.66 -18.07
C ARG A 300 -36.24 -23.08 -19.24
N PHE A 301 -36.24 -24.36 -19.58
CA PHE A 301 -37.06 -24.92 -20.65
C PHE A 301 -37.95 -25.99 -20.01
N LEU A 302 -39.26 -25.84 -20.16
CA LEU A 302 -40.19 -26.94 -19.95
C LEU A 302 -39.72 -28.07 -20.89
N GLY A 303 -39.34 -29.21 -20.33
CA GLY A 303 -38.89 -30.36 -21.11
C GLY A 303 -39.96 -30.85 -22.10
N SER A 304 -39.59 -31.82 -22.93
CA SER A 304 -40.52 -32.50 -23.83
C SER A 304 -41.74 -33.04 -23.06
N ALA A 305 -42.88 -33.17 -23.75
CA ALA A 305 -44.16 -33.58 -23.18
C ALA A 305 -44.11 -34.88 -22.32
N ASP A 306 -43.14 -35.76 -22.58
CA ASP A 306 -42.92 -36.98 -21.79
C ASP A 306 -42.50 -36.71 -20.33
N GLN A 307 -41.79 -35.61 -20.03
CA GLN A 307 -41.40 -35.27 -18.65
C GLN A 307 -42.58 -34.82 -17.79
N PHE A 308 -43.61 -34.20 -18.41
CA PHE A 308 -44.85 -33.83 -17.73
C PHE A 308 -45.63 -35.04 -17.21
N ILE A 309 -45.53 -36.19 -17.88
CA ILE A 309 -46.30 -37.41 -17.56
C ILE A 309 -45.71 -38.12 -16.31
N THR A 310 -44.42 -37.92 -16.03
CA THR A 310 -43.72 -38.62 -14.94
C THR A 310 -43.87 -37.99 -13.56
N GLY A 311 -44.49 -36.81 -13.44
CA GLY A 311 -44.68 -36.13 -12.14
C GLY A 311 -43.40 -35.68 -11.45
N ILE A 312 -42.23 -35.79 -12.11
CA ILE A 312 -40.95 -35.31 -11.60
C ILE A 312 -40.94 -33.79 -11.77
N GLU A 313 -40.87 -33.05 -10.67
CA GLU A 313 -40.77 -31.59 -10.70
C GLU A 313 -39.56 -31.17 -11.55
N ASN A 314 -39.78 -30.24 -12.50
CA ASN A 314 -38.77 -29.73 -13.45
C ASN A 314 -37.76 -28.81 -12.76
N ILE A 315 -37.03 -29.37 -11.81
CA ILE A 315 -36.18 -28.67 -10.87
C ILE A 315 -34.76 -29.23 -10.96
N ARG A 316 -33.77 -28.36 -10.81
CA ARG A 316 -32.35 -28.73 -10.79
C ARG A 316 -31.64 -28.17 -9.56
N GLU A 317 -30.64 -28.91 -9.12
CA GLU A 317 -29.72 -28.48 -8.09
C GLU A 317 -28.80 -27.37 -8.62
N THR A 318 -28.67 -26.27 -7.88
CA THR A 318 -27.82 -25.12 -8.23
C THR A 318 -27.12 -24.54 -7.00
N SER A 319 -26.80 -25.38 -6.01
CA SER A 319 -26.24 -24.95 -4.73
C SER A 319 -24.89 -24.26 -4.90
N VAL A 320 -24.56 -23.39 -3.96
CA VAL A 320 -23.27 -22.69 -3.93
C VAL A 320 -22.26 -23.53 -3.15
N ARG A 321 -21.15 -23.85 -3.82
CA ARG A 321 -20.06 -24.68 -3.29
C ARG A 321 -18.84 -23.84 -2.97
N LEU A 322 -18.03 -24.33 -2.04
CA LEU A 322 -16.67 -23.85 -1.87
C LEU A 322 -15.90 -24.09 -3.17
N ARG A 323 -14.98 -23.16 -3.49
CA ARG A 323 -14.18 -23.27 -4.73
C ARG A 323 -13.26 -24.49 -4.63
N HIS A 324 -13.06 -25.16 -5.76
CA HIS A 324 -12.10 -26.25 -5.85
C HIS A 324 -10.70 -25.83 -5.35
N GLY A 325 -10.10 -26.65 -4.49
CA GLY A 325 -8.78 -26.44 -3.89
C GLY A 325 -8.74 -25.46 -2.72
N ASP A 326 -9.84 -24.78 -2.39
CA ASP A 326 -9.93 -23.96 -1.18
C ASP A 326 -10.39 -24.81 0.02
N SER A 327 -9.98 -24.40 1.21
CA SER A 327 -10.46 -24.94 2.50
C SER A 327 -10.47 -23.83 3.54
N GLY A 328 -11.33 -23.96 4.55
CA GLY A 328 -11.44 -22.94 5.59
C GLY A 328 -12.52 -23.23 6.61
N ILE A 329 -12.85 -22.20 7.38
CA ILE A 329 -13.89 -22.22 8.39
C ILE A 329 -14.90 -21.16 8.00
N VAL A 330 -16.18 -21.49 8.06
CA VAL A 330 -17.26 -20.52 7.88
C VAL A 330 -17.18 -19.51 9.02
N ASP A 331 -16.97 -18.24 8.69
CA ASP A 331 -16.77 -17.17 9.67
C ASP A 331 -18.09 -16.48 9.99
N ARG A 332 -18.81 -16.04 8.95
CA ARG A 332 -20.03 -15.23 9.08
C ARG A 332 -21.04 -15.62 8.02
N VAL A 333 -22.31 -15.57 8.39
CA VAL A 333 -23.45 -15.82 7.50
C VAL A 333 -24.39 -14.63 7.63
N PHE A 334 -24.64 -13.96 6.51
CA PHE A 334 -25.57 -12.85 6.42
C PHE A 334 -26.79 -13.30 5.62
N VAL A 335 -27.97 -13.06 6.18
CA VAL A 335 -29.25 -13.28 5.49
C VAL A 335 -29.96 -11.94 5.47
N THR A 336 -30.30 -11.46 4.29
CA THR A 336 -30.94 -10.16 4.07
C THR A 336 -31.90 -10.26 2.89
N GLU A 337 -32.60 -9.17 2.59
CA GLU A 337 -33.39 -9.01 1.37
C GLU A 337 -32.74 -7.97 0.45
N THR A 338 -32.89 -8.15 -0.86
CA THR A 338 -32.53 -7.16 -1.87
C THR A 338 -33.59 -6.07 -1.95
N ALA A 339 -33.33 -5.01 -2.74
CA ALA A 339 -34.33 -3.98 -3.04
C ALA A 339 -35.59 -4.55 -3.73
N ASP A 340 -35.48 -5.68 -4.43
CA ASP A 340 -36.58 -6.36 -5.12
C ASP A 340 -37.37 -7.31 -4.19
N GLY A 341 -37.01 -7.38 -2.90
CA GLY A 341 -37.62 -8.27 -1.91
C GLY A 341 -37.26 -9.74 -2.11
N THR A 342 -36.13 -10.04 -2.79
CA THR A 342 -35.59 -11.39 -2.91
C THR A 342 -34.63 -11.69 -1.75
N LYS A 343 -34.67 -12.92 -1.22
CA LYS A 343 -33.77 -13.35 -0.15
C LYS A 343 -32.34 -13.46 -0.68
N LEU A 344 -31.39 -12.80 -0.02
CA LEU A 344 -29.96 -12.81 -0.32
C LEU A 344 -29.18 -13.38 0.86
N ILE A 345 -28.37 -14.39 0.59
CA ILE A 345 -27.49 -15.04 1.55
C ILE A 345 -26.04 -14.78 1.15
N LYS A 346 -25.22 -14.36 2.11
CA LYS A 346 -23.77 -14.25 1.96
C LYS A 346 -23.06 -15.04 3.05
N VAL A 347 -22.26 -16.01 2.65
CA VAL A 347 -21.44 -16.84 3.53
C VAL A 347 -19.98 -16.42 3.35
N VAL A 348 -19.35 -15.95 4.42
CA VAL A 348 -17.93 -15.61 4.44
C VAL A 348 -17.16 -16.78 5.02
N VAL A 349 -16.16 -17.26 4.28
CA VAL A 349 -15.25 -18.33 4.70
C VAL A 349 -13.88 -17.71 4.95
N ARG A 350 -13.28 -18.02 6.11
CA ARG A 350 -11.92 -17.62 6.46
C ARG A 350 -10.96 -18.81 6.38
N SER A 351 -9.75 -18.55 5.93
CA SER A 351 -8.69 -19.56 5.80
C SER A 351 -7.40 -18.98 6.38
N LEU A 352 -6.80 -19.68 7.35
CA LEU A 352 -5.48 -19.30 7.88
C LEU A 352 -4.43 -19.64 6.83
N LYS A 353 -3.67 -18.65 6.40
CA LYS A 353 -2.55 -18.76 5.47
C LYS A 353 -1.26 -18.55 6.24
N LYS A 354 -0.54 -19.65 6.46
CA LYS A 354 0.83 -19.64 6.98
C LYS A 354 1.79 -19.62 5.78
N PRO A 355 2.88 -18.84 5.82
CA PRO A 355 3.87 -18.84 4.74
C PRO A 355 4.36 -20.25 4.41
N GLU A 356 4.35 -20.60 3.14
CA GLU A 356 4.84 -21.87 2.62
C GLU A 356 5.84 -21.69 1.46
N VAL A 357 6.56 -22.75 1.11
CA VAL A 357 7.48 -22.74 -0.04
C VAL A 357 6.69 -22.41 -1.30
N GLY A 358 7.14 -21.41 -2.06
CA GLY A 358 6.42 -20.89 -3.22
C GLY A 358 5.71 -19.55 -2.98
N ASP A 359 5.49 -19.15 -1.73
CA ASP A 359 4.95 -17.83 -1.42
C ASP A 359 5.93 -16.71 -1.74
N LYS A 360 5.37 -15.56 -2.11
CA LYS A 360 6.12 -14.39 -2.57
C LYS A 360 6.17 -13.32 -1.51
N PHE A 361 7.37 -12.76 -1.30
CA PHE A 361 7.63 -11.65 -0.40
C PHE A 361 8.44 -10.59 -1.13
N ALA A 362 8.31 -9.34 -0.71
CA ALA A 362 9.11 -8.26 -1.26
C ALA A 362 9.63 -7.32 -0.18
N SER A 363 10.83 -6.80 -0.40
CA SER A 363 11.26 -5.58 0.30
C SER A 363 10.68 -4.35 -0.39
N ARG A 364 10.76 -3.20 0.28
CA ARG A 364 10.36 -1.89 -0.26
C ARG A 364 11.19 -1.43 -1.48
N TYR A 365 12.29 -2.12 -1.79
CA TYR A 365 13.27 -1.74 -2.81
C TYR A 365 13.10 -2.44 -4.16
N GLY A 366 11.92 -3.00 -4.43
CA GLY A 366 11.68 -3.74 -5.67
C GLY A 366 12.45 -5.06 -5.74
N GLN A 367 12.79 -5.63 -4.58
CA GLN A 367 13.41 -6.95 -4.43
C GLN A 367 12.33 -7.94 -4.03
N LYS A 368 11.72 -8.55 -5.03
CA LYS A 368 10.77 -9.67 -4.84
C LYS A 368 11.56 -10.97 -4.75
N GLY A 369 11.07 -11.88 -3.92
CA GLY A 369 11.59 -13.23 -3.85
C GLY A 369 10.51 -14.24 -3.48
N VAL A 370 10.81 -15.50 -3.74
CA VAL A 370 9.95 -16.64 -3.40
C VAL A 370 10.61 -17.42 -2.27
N ILE A 371 9.85 -17.94 -1.32
CA ILE A 371 10.41 -18.87 -0.33
C ILE A 371 10.90 -20.13 -1.06
N GLY A 372 12.22 -20.33 -1.10
CA GLY A 372 12.86 -21.49 -1.71
C GLY A 372 13.11 -22.62 -0.72
N LEU A 373 13.35 -22.28 0.56
CA LEU A 373 13.55 -23.26 1.63
C LEU A 373 13.12 -22.68 2.99
N ILE A 374 12.54 -23.52 3.83
CA ILE A 374 12.23 -23.22 5.22
C ILE A 374 13.16 -24.08 6.09
N VAL A 375 13.98 -23.45 6.92
CA VAL A 375 15.07 -24.11 7.66
C VAL A 375 14.78 -24.08 9.16
N PRO A 376 14.96 -25.20 9.89
CA PRO A 376 14.86 -25.23 11.35
C PRO A 376 15.83 -24.23 12.01
N ALA A 377 15.43 -23.63 13.13
CA ALA A 377 16.22 -22.57 13.77
C ALA A 377 17.61 -23.05 14.22
N GLU A 378 17.73 -24.31 14.60
CA GLU A 378 18.97 -24.99 14.98
C GLU A 378 20.01 -25.06 13.84
N ASP A 379 19.56 -25.11 12.59
CA ASP A 379 20.43 -25.18 11.41
C ASP A 379 20.77 -23.80 10.82
N MET A 380 20.11 -22.75 11.32
CA MET A 380 20.29 -21.39 10.82
C MET A 380 21.62 -20.78 11.29
N PRO A 381 22.27 -19.94 10.47
CA PRO A 381 23.37 -19.09 10.92
C PRO A 381 22.97 -18.19 12.09
N PHE A 382 23.86 -17.97 13.06
CA PHE A 382 23.60 -17.09 14.20
C PHE A 382 24.79 -16.19 14.52
N THR A 383 24.53 -15.02 15.12
CA THR A 383 25.60 -14.08 15.54
C THR A 383 26.25 -14.52 16.86
N LYS A 384 27.40 -13.92 17.22
CA LYS A 384 28.03 -14.13 18.54
C LYS A 384 27.10 -13.85 19.73
N ASP A 385 26.13 -12.96 19.55
CA ASP A 385 25.17 -12.53 20.57
C ASP A 385 23.90 -13.40 20.58
N GLY A 386 23.85 -14.45 19.74
CA GLY A 386 22.74 -15.39 19.67
C GLY A 386 21.57 -14.95 18.79
N VAL A 387 21.75 -13.91 17.96
CA VAL A 387 20.71 -13.47 17.01
C VAL A 387 20.65 -14.44 15.84
N ILE A 388 19.47 -15.02 15.62
CA ILE A 388 19.15 -15.88 14.48
C ILE A 388 18.28 -15.06 13.51
N PRO A 389 18.67 -14.88 12.24
CA PRO A 389 17.89 -14.12 11.28
C PRO A 389 16.58 -14.83 10.92
N ASP A 390 15.58 -14.04 10.53
CA ASP A 390 14.30 -14.53 10.02
C ASP A 390 14.40 -14.92 8.55
N ILE A 391 15.18 -14.16 7.78
CA ILE A 391 15.36 -14.34 6.32
C ILE A 391 16.85 -14.34 5.98
N LEU A 392 17.30 -15.33 5.22
CA LEU A 392 18.61 -15.29 4.55
C LEU A 392 18.44 -14.83 3.10
N PHE A 393 19.11 -13.74 2.78
CA PHE A 393 19.06 -13.10 1.48
C PHE A 393 20.38 -13.25 0.75
N ASN A 394 20.32 -13.50 -0.55
CA ASN A 394 21.52 -13.71 -1.34
C ASN A 394 22.16 -12.38 -1.75
N PRO A 395 23.43 -12.13 -1.38
CA PRO A 395 24.11 -10.88 -1.65
C PRO A 395 24.36 -10.62 -3.15
N HIS A 396 24.35 -11.66 -4.01
CA HIS A 396 24.58 -11.50 -5.47
C HIS A 396 23.55 -10.62 -6.16
N SER A 397 22.37 -10.46 -5.57
CA SER A 397 21.31 -9.61 -6.10
C SER A 397 21.56 -8.12 -5.92
N ILE A 398 22.45 -7.70 -5.00
CA ILE A 398 22.68 -6.27 -4.74
C ILE A 398 23.52 -5.60 -5.83
N PRO A 399 24.69 -6.14 -6.26
CA PRO A 399 25.49 -5.49 -7.30
C PRO A 399 24.75 -5.36 -8.64
N SER A 400 23.96 -6.37 -9.01
CA SER A 400 23.21 -6.38 -10.28
C SER A 400 22.00 -5.45 -10.28
N ARG A 401 21.36 -5.25 -9.12
CA ARG A 401 20.15 -4.42 -8.99
C ARG A 401 20.41 -3.02 -8.49
N MET A 402 21.60 -2.78 -7.91
CA MET A 402 22.03 -1.49 -7.39
C MET A 402 21.03 -0.91 -6.38
N THR A 403 20.49 -1.74 -5.49
CA THR A 403 19.53 -1.34 -4.44
C THR A 403 20.27 -1.01 -3.14
N VAL A 404 21.09 0.06 -3.16
CA VAL A 404 21.90 0.47 -2.01
C VAL A 404 21.03 0.95 -0.85
N GLY A 405 19.85 1.52 -1.15
CA GLY A 405 18.88 1.92 -0.12
C GLY A 405 18.48 0.77 0.81
N GLN A 406 18.45 -0.48 0.31
CA GLN A 406 18.18 -1.65 1.15
C GLN A 406 19.28 -1.89 2.19
N ILE A 407 20.55 -1.70 1.82
CA ILE A 407 21.66 -1.84 2.77
C ILE A 407 21.57 -0.74 3.83
N LEU A 408 21.31 0.50 3.41
CA LEU A 408 21.14 1.63 4.33
C LEU A 408 19.98 1.40 5.30
N GLU A 409 18.85 0.87 4.82
CA GLU A 409 17.72 0.49 5.68
C GLU A 409 18.11 -0.58 6.69
N VAL A 410 18.83 -1.63 6.28
CA VAL A 410 19.25 -2.71 7.18
C VAL A 410 20.12 -2.19 8.33
N LEU A 411 21.05 -1.29 8.02
CA LEU A 411 21.91 -0.64 9.02
C LEU A 411 21.11 0.31 9.92
N ALA A 412 20.28 1.17 9.34
CA ALA A 412 19.44 2.09 10.07
C ALA A 412 18.43 1.35 10.97
N GLY A 413 17.78 0.30 10.47
CA GLY A 413 16.84 -0.53 11.21
C GLY A 413 17.51 -1.21 12.40
N LYS A 414 18.77 -1.63 12.26
CA LYS A 414 19.55 -2.13 13.38
C LYS A 414 19.83 -1.05 14.43
N VAL A 415 20.19 0.17 14.01
CA VAL A 415 20.33 1.31 14.95
C VAL A 415 19.03 1.56 15.71
N VAL A 416 17.89 1.59 15.02
CA VAL A 416 16.57 1.78 15.66
C VAL A 416 16.28 0.67 16.68
N ALA A 417 16.59 -0.59 16.34
CA ALA A 417 16.39 -1.72 17.24
C ALA A 417 17.26 -1.63 18.51
N LEU A 418 18.42 -0.97 18.45
CA LEU A 418 19.33 -0.78 19.58
C LEU A 418 19.01 0.49 20.38
N SER A 419 18.66 1.59 19.71
CA SER A 419 18.41 2.88 20.34
C SER A 419 17.00 3.04 20.89
N GLY A 420 16.02 2.34 20.31
CA GLY A 420 14.60 2.55 20.57
C GLY A 420 14.02 3.82 19.93
N GLU A 421 14.81 4.54 19.13
CA GLU A 421 14.41 5.77 18.45
C GLU A 421 14.24 5.54 16.95
N TYR A 422 13.05 5.80 16.42
CA TYR A 422 12.77 5.70 14.97
C TYR A 422 13.68 6.61 14.16
N ILE A 423 14.22 6.09 13.06
CA ILE A 423 14.96 6.86 12.07
C ILE A 423 14.02 7.28 10.94
N TYR A 424 14.04 8.57 10.61
CA TYR A 424 13.33 9.13 9.47
C TYR A 424 14.31 9.34 8.32
N SER A 425 14.01 8.78 7.15
CA SER A 425 14.83 8.88 5.95
C SER A 425 13.95 9.01 4.70
N PRO A 426 13.20 10.14 4.57
CA PRO A 426 12.45 10.43 3.36
C PRO A 426 13.39 10.58 2.14
N PRO A 427 12.85 10.41 0.92
CA PRO A 427 13.60 10.68 -0.30
C PRO A 427 14.22 12.08 -0.31
N PHE A 428 15.46 12.21 -0.81
CA PHE A 428 16.24 13.45 -0.95
C PHE A 428 16.69 14.15 0.35
N SER A 429 16.06 13.84 1.48
CA SER A 429 16.43 14.35 2.82
C SER A 429 16.62 13.21 3.83
N PRO A 430 17.44 12.18 3.54
CA PRO A 430 17.60 11.02 4.38
C PRO A 430 18.47 11.31 5.62
N THR A 431 18.41 10.45 6.64
CA THR A 431 19.47 10.42 7.66
C THR A 431 20.78 9.95 7.00
N PRO A 432 21.88 10.72 7.08
CA PRO A 432 23.12 10.36 6.40
C PRO A 432 23.73 9.04 6.88
N GLU A 433 24.39 8.33 5.96
CA GLU A 433 25.08 7.07 6.25
C GLU A 433 26.12 7.19 7.37
N THR A 434 26.85 8.32 7.41
CA THR A 434 27.87 8.59 8.43
C THR A 434 27.29 8.56 9.84
N VAL A 435 26.14 9.21 10.04
CA VAL A 435 25.41 9.25 11.32
C VAL A 435 24.97 7.85 11.75
N ILE A 436 24.49 7.03 10.80
CA ILE A 436 24.06 5.65 11.08
C ILE A 436 25.24 4.80 11.56
N ARG A 437 26.38 4.90 10.87
CA ARG A 437 27.60 4.15 11.22
C ARG A 437 28.21 4.61 12.54
N GLU A 438 28.18 5.90 12.83
CA GLU A 438 28.62 6.45 14.12
C GLU A 438 27.77 5.90 15.27
N LYS A 439 26.43 5.94 15.13
CA LYS A 439 25.51 5.34 16.11
C LYS A 439 25.75 3.83 16.29
N LEU A 440 25.96 3.07 15.21
CA LEU A 440 26.27 1.63 15.33
C LEU A 440 27.53 1.39 16.17
N LYS A 441 28.59 2.20 15.95
CA LYS A 441 29.84 2.11 16.71
C LYS A 441 29.65 2.46 18.18
N GLU A 442 28.82 3.46 18.50
CA GLU A 442 28.47 3.81 19.88
C GLU A 442 27.85 2.62 20.63
N TYR A 443 27.04 1.80 19.94
CA TYR A 443 26.48 0.57 20.49
C TYR A 443 27.41 -0.65 20.40
N GLY A 444 28.66 -0.49 19.97
CA GLY A 444 29.64 -1.57 19.88
C GLY A 444 29.46 -2.50 18.67
N TYR A 445 28.75 -2.06 17.64
CA TYR A 445 28.54 -2.80 16.40
C TYR A 445 29.27 -2.17 15.22
N GLU A 446 29.64 -3.02 14.25
CA GLU A 446 30.11 -2.61 12.93
C GLU A 446 29.00 -2.88 11.89
N ASP A 447 29.23 -2.53 10.62
CA ASP A 447 28.26 -2.82 9.55
C ASP A 447 28.05 -4.34 9.33
N LYS A 448 29.06 -5.15 9.65
CA LYS A 448 29.05 -6.60 9.46
C LYS A 448 29.48 -7.28 10.75
N GLU A 449 28.92 -8.46 10.98
CA GLU A 449 29.10 -9.21 12.22
C GLU A 449 29.70 -10.58 12.00
N VAL A 450 30.38 -11.09 13.03
CA VAL A 450 30.82 -12.47 13.07
C VAL A 450 29.59 -13.36 13.28
N MET A 451 29.44 -14.35 12.42
CA MET A 451 28.38 -15.36 12.49
C MET A 451 28.97 -16.76 12.48
N TYR A 452 28.19 -17.73 12.97
CA TYR A 452 28.53 -19.14 13.06
C TYR A 452 27.50 -19.96 12.28
N ASP A 453 27.95 -21.06 11.68
CA ASP A 453 27.08 -22.03 11.04
C ASP A 453 26.38 -22.89 12.10
N GLY A 454 25.05 -22.81 12.19
CA GLY A 454 24.25 -23.58 13.16
C GLY A 454 24.46 -25.10 13.08
N ARG A 455 24.81 -25.62 11.91
CA ARG A 455 24.93 -27.07 11.67
C ARG A 455 26.28 -27.63 12.12
N THR A 456 27.34 -26.83 12.03
CA THR A 456 28.71 -27.28 12.30
C THR A 456 29.34 -26.62 13.51
N GLY A 457 28.76 -25.52 14.00
CA GLY A 457 29.32 -24.66 15.05
C GLY A 457 30.54 -23.86 14.60
N LYS A 458 30.99 -23.98 13.34
CA LYS A 458 32.16 -23.26 12.84
C LYS A 458 31.81 -21.80 12.57
N MET A 459 32.74 -20.92 12.91
CA MET A 459 32.69 -19.51 12.54
C MET A 459 32.85 -19.36 11.02
N PHE A 460 32.07 -18.48 10.40
CA PHE A 460 32.30 -18.11 8.99
C PHE A 460 33.60 -17.32 8.83
N GLU A 461 34.30 -17.52 7.72
CA GLU A 461 35.57 -16.84 7.42
C GLU A 461 35.41 -15.33 7.23
N HIS A 462 34.22 -14.87 6.85
CA HIS A 462 33.90 -13.48 6.59
C HIS A 462 32.76 -12.98 7.47
N LYS A 463 32.83 -11.70 7.87
CA LYS A 463 31.74 -11.03 8.56
C LYS A 463 30.54 -10.85 7.60
N ILE A 464 29.34 -11.00 8.12
CA ILE A 464 28.08 -10.97 7.38
C ILE A 464 27.29 -9.71 7.73
N LEU A 465 26.70 -9.05 6.74
CA LEU A 465 25.75 -7.97 6.98
C LEU A 465 24.44 -8.56 7.50
N ILE A 466 24.04 -8.11 8.69
CA ILE A 466 22.78 -8.50 9.33
C ILE A 466 22.17 -7.28 10.02
N GLY A 467 20.86 -7.15 9.96
CA GLY A 467 20.11 -6.06 10.58
C GLY A 467 18.62 -6.19 10.31
N SER A 468 17.87 -5.12 10.60
CA SER A 468 16.41 -5.15 10.48
C SER A 468 15.94 -4.46 9.20
N SER A 469 15.04 -5.10 8.45
CA SER A 469 14.39 -4.52 7.28
C SER A 469 12.89 -4.76 7.32
N PHE A 470 12.12 -3.91 6.67
CA PHE A 470 10.67 -4.03 6.57
C PHE A 470 10.27 -4.79 5.30
N TYR A 471 9.61 -5.93 5.47
CA TYR A 471 9.17 -6.83 4.40
C TYR A 471 7.64 -6.87 4.32
N GLN A 472 7.15 -7.09 3.10
CA GLN A 472 5.73 -7.04 2.73
C GLN A 472 5.31 -8.24 1.90
#